data_AF-A0A1G8CFY2-F1
#
_entry.id   AF-A0A1G8CFY2-F1
#
_cell.length_a   1.000
_cell.length_b   1.000
_cell.length_c   1.000
_cell.angle_alpha   90.00
_cell.angle_beta   90.00
_cell.angle_gamma   90.00
#
_symmetry.space_group_name_H-M   'P 1'
#
loop_
_entity.id
_entity.type
_entity.pdbx_description
1 polymer ?
#
loop_
_entity_poly.entity_id
_entity_poly.type
_entity_poly.pdbx_seq_one_letter_code
_entity_poly.pdbx_strand_id
1 'polypeptide(L)'
;MNEVLFIYSIHARQKLIVTYFPNNEPKSVTCKCAPLDFGPKWGDHFVTENVFYLWNYDSLDDAHQLYLYPKQVMYIDACYEVFCLRELVTWKPNWILPRDWGIYS
;
A
#
# COMPACT_ATOMS: atom_id res chain seq x y z
N MET A 1 -12.46 -8.12 3.44
CA MET A 1 -11.45 -8.84 4.25
C MET A 1 -10.06 -8.24 4.04
N ASN A 2 -9.63 -8.06 2.78
CA ASN A 2 -8.34 -7.43 2.44
C ASN A 2 -8.18 -6.01 3.01
N GLU A 3 -9.22 -5.17 2.97
CA GLU A 3 -9.17 -3.79 3.49
C GLU A 3 -8.88 -3.72 4.99
N VAL A 4 -9.57 -4.53 5.79
CA VAL A 4 -9.39 -4.54 7.25
C VAL A 4 -7.97 -4.97 7.62
N LEU A 5 -7.45 -6.02 6.97
CA LEU A 5 -6.09 -6.49 7.18
C LEU A 5 -5.06 -5.43 6.77
N PHE A 6 -5.31 -4.76 5.64
CA PHE A 6 -4.44 -3.71 5.13
C PHE A 6 -4.36 -2.52 6.09
N ILE A 7 -5.51 -1.99 6.54
CA ILE A 7 -5.58 -0.87 7.48
C ILE A 7 -4.95 -1.25 8.82
N TYR A 8 -5.23 -2.45 9.32
CA TYR A 8 -4.57 -2.95 10.53
C TYR A 8 -3.05 -2.95 10.38
N SER A 9 -2.54 -3.39 9.22
CA SER A 9 -1.11 -3.47 8.95
C SER A 9 -0.44 -2.10 8.81
N ILE A 10 -1.16 -1.05 8.38
CA ILE A 10 -0.69 0.35 8.47
C ILE A 10 -0.41 0.70 9.94
N HIS A 11 -1.39 0.48 10.82
CA HIS A 11 -1.24 0.83 12.24
C HIS A 11 -0.16 -0.01 12.93
N ALA A 12 -0.10 -1.31 12.62
CA ALA A 12 0.88 -2.23 13.17
C ALA A 12 2.29 -2.10 12.55
N ARG A 13 2.44 -1.29 11.49
CA ARG A 13 3.68 -1.14 10.69
C ARG A 13 4.17 -2.47 10.13
N GLN A 14 3.25 -3.36 9.79
CA GLN A 14 3.54 -4.70 9.26
C GLN A 14 3.62 -4.67 7.74
N LYS A 15 4.62 -5.36 7.19
CA LYS A 15 4.71 -5.63 5.75
C LYS A 15 3.60 -6.61 5.35
N LEU A 16 3.27 -6.59 4.08
CA LEU A 16 2.28 -7.45 3.45
C LEU A 16 2.90 -8.22 2.29
N ILE A 17 2.35 -9.39 2.00
CA ILE A 17 2.50 -10.04 0.70
C ILE A 17 1.22 -9.74 -0.08
N VAL A 18 1.35 -9.14 -1.27
CA VAL A 18 0.21 -8.71 -2.08
C VAL A 18 0.30 -9.35 -3.44
N THR A 19 -0.76 -10.07 -3.83
CA THR A 19 -0.93 -10.63 -5.17
C THR A 19 -1.98 -9.83 -5.93
N TYR A 20 -1.63 -9.33 -7.12
CA TYR A 20 -2.51 -8.45 -7.91
C TYR A 20 -2.31 -8.60 -9.42
N PHE A 21 -3.25 -8.10 -10.21
CA PHE A 21 -3.14 -8.00 -11.67
C PHE A 21 -2.62 -6.61 -12.09
N PRO A 22 -1.39 -6.49 -12.62
CA PRO A 22 -0.87 -5.22 -13.12
C PRO A 22 -1.63 -4.82 -14.39
N ASN A 23 -2.01 -3.55 -14.53
CA ASN A 23 -2.65 -3.02 -15.75
C ASN A 23 -3.87 -3.82 -16.27
N ASN A 24 -4.54 -4.60 -15.41
CA ASN A 24 -5.58 -5.57 -15.78
C ASN A 24 -5.12 -6.68 -16.76
N GLU A 25 -3.83 -7.00 -16.76
CA GLU A 25 -3.28 -8.14 -17.49
C GLU A 25 -3.65 -9.47 -16.82
N PRO A 26 -3.72 -10.58 -17.59
CA PRO A 26 -4.16 -11.88 -17.06
C PRO A 26 -3.13 -12.54 -16.14
N LYS A 27 -1.89 -12.05 -16.09
CA LYS A 27 -0.83 -12.62 -15.26
C LYS A 27 -0.73 -11.85 -13.96
N SER A 28 -0.99 -12.53 -12.85
CA SER A 28 -0.82 -11.96 -11.53
C SER A 28 0.66 -11.81 -11.14
N VAL A 29 0.94 -10.79 -10.35
CA VAL A 29 2.25 -10.52 -9.72
C VAL A 29 2.08 -10.61 -8.21
N THR A 30 3.09 -11.12 -7.51
CA THR A 30 3.15 -11.12 -6.03
C THR A 30 4.35 -10.31 -5.57
N CYS A 31 4.14 -9.34 -4.69
CA CYS A 31 5.20 -8.51 -4.08
C CYS A 31 5.18 -8.60 -2.55
N LYS A 32 6.35 -8.43 -1.94
CA LYS A 32 6.47 -7.91 -0.59
C LYS A 32 6.34 -6.40 -0.62
N CYS A 33 5.39 -5.89 0.15
CA CYS A 33 5.00 -4.51 0.08
C CYS A 33 4.78 -3.93 1.51
N ALA A 34 5.12 -2.66 1.75
CA ALA A 34 4.68 -1.94 2.94
C ALA A 34 3.37 -1.20 2.64
N PRO A 35 2.30 -1.37 3.44
CA PRO A 35 1.08 -0.59 3.28
C PRO A 35 1.34 0.86 3.73
N LEU A 36 1.22 1.79 2.79
CA LEU A 36 1.49 3.21 3.03
C LEU A 36 0.24 4.02 3.32
N ASP A 37 -0.90 3.80 2.66
CA ASP A 37 -2.12 4.59 2.88
C ASP A 37 -3.34 3.89 2.27
N PHE A 38 -4.54 4.32 2.67
CA PHE A 38 -5.80 3.85 2.11
C PHE A 38 -6.80 5.00 1.98
N GLY A 39 -7.33 5.20 0.78
CA GLY A 39 -8.27 6.28 0.52
C GLY A 39 -8.46 6.58 -0.96
N PRO A 40 -9.24 7.61 -1.32
CA PRO A 40 -9.47 7.97 -2.72
C PRO A 40 -8.17 8.31 -3.44
N LYS A 41 -8.16 8.11 -4.77
CA LYS A 41 -7.03 8.50 -5.60
C LYS A 41 -6.85 10.02 -5.56
N TRP A 42 -5.66 10.52 -5.21
CA TRP A 42 -5.41 11.96 -5.20
C TRP A 42 -5.66 12.60 -6.57
N GLY A 43 -6.38 13.72 -6.58
CA GLY A 43 -6.59 14.55 -7.77
C GLY A 43 -7.68 14.08 -8.73
N ASP A 44 -8.36 12.97 -8.46
CA ASP A 44 -9.46 12.48 -9.30
C ASP A 44 -10.82 12.71 -8.62
N HIS A 45 -11.44 13.85 -8.93
CA HIS A 45 -12.73 14.25 -8.36
C HIS A 45 -13.90 13.35 -8.77
N PHE A 46 -13.70 12.46 -9.76
CA PHE A 46 -14.74 11.56 -10.27
C PHE A 46 -14.58 10.12 -9.78
N VAL A 47 -13.42 9.76 -9.23
CA VAL A 47 -13.17 8.42 -8.70
C VAL A 47 -13.46 8.40 -7.20
N THR A 48 -14.53 7.72 -6.83
CA THR A 48 -14.96 7.55 -5.43
C THR A 48 -14.39 6.31 -4.76
N GLU A 49 -13.71 5.44 -5.52
CA GLU A 49 -13.18 4.18 -5.00
C GLU A 49 -11.87 4.41 -4.23
N ASN A 50 -11.77 3.80 -3.04
CA ASN A 50 -10.54 3.81 -2.26
C ASN A 50 -9.51 2.89 -2.91
N VAL A 51 -8.25 3.31 -2.91
CA VAL A 51 -7.11 2.54 -3.41
C VAL A 51 -6.15 2.20 -2.29
N PHE A 52 -5.43 1.10 -2.47
CA PHE A 52 -4.32 0.69 -1.61
C PHE A 52 -3.04 1.37 -2.09
N TYR A 53 -2.47 2.26 -1.27
CA TYR A 53 -1.15 2.83 -1.54
C TYR A 53 -0.09 1.99 -0.83
N LEU A 54 0.90 1.54 -1.59
CA LEU A 54 1.88 0.54 -1.19
C LEU A 54 3.29 1.02 -1.55
N TRP A 55 4.28 0.51 -0.82
CA TRP A 55 5.68 0.53 -1.23
C TRP A 55 6.12 -0.88 -1.60
N ASN A 56 6.49 -1.10 -2.85
CA ASN A 56 6.96 -2.38 -3.37
C ASN A 56 8.47 -2.55 -3.15
N TYR A 57 8.84 -3.48 -2.27
CA TYR A 57 10.24 -3.82 -2.00
C TYR A 57 10.88 -4.63 -3.13
N ASP A 58 10.07 -5.29 -3.95
CA ASP A 58 10.53 -6.14 -5.05
C ASP A 58 10.58 -5.37 -6.39
N SER A 59 10.33 -4.05 -6.37
CA SER A 59 10.51 -3.21 -7.56
C SER A 59 12.00 -3.13 -7.92
N LEU A 60 12.33 -3.48 -9.16
CA LEU A 60 13.68 -3.34 -9.71
C LEU A 60 13.96 -1.93 -10.25
N ASP A 61 12.91 -1.14 -10.46
CA ASP A 61 13.00 0.27 -10.87
C ASP A 61 12.89 1.19 -9.65
N ASP A 62 13.43 2.41 -9.78
CA ASP A 62 13.43 3.46 -8.74
C ASP A 62 12.01 3.85 -8.25
N ALA A 63 10.96 3.47 -8.99
CA ALA A 63 9.57 3.70 -8.64
C ALA A 63 9.01 2.60 -7.71
N HIS A 64 9.38 2.65 -6.44
CA HIS A 64 8.86 1.70 -5.44
C HIS A 64 7.38 1.95 -5.05
N GLN A 65 6.80 3.12 -5.34
CA GLN A 65 5.41 3.40 -5.00
C GLN A 65 4.44 2.70 -5.94
N LEU A 66 3.47 2.00 -5.37
CA LEU A 66 2.43 1.26 -6.07
C LEU A 66 1.06 1.69 -5.53
N TYR A 67 0.08 1.84 -6.41
CA TYR A 67 -1.33 1.98 -6.01
C TYR A 67 -2.17 0.91 -6.70
N LEU A 68 -3.09 0.30 -5.96
CA LEU A 68 -3.96 -0.76 -6.48
C LEU A 68 -5.42 -0.46 -6.17
N TYR A 69 -6.27 -0.57 -7.19
CA TYR A 69 -7.71 -0.62 -6.98
C TYR A 69 -8.11 -1.96 -6.36
N PRO A 70 -9.19 -2.02 -5.56
CA PRO A 70 -9.67 -3.27 -4.96
C PRO A 70 -9.87 -4.39 -5.97
N LYS A 71 -10.41 -4.08 -7.15
CA LYS A 71 -10.60 -5.03 -8.26
C LYS A 71 -9.31 -5.65 -8.82
N GLN A 72 -8.15 -5.00 -8.62
CA GLN A 72 -6.86 -5.52 -9.08
C GLN A 72 -6.23 -6.46 -8.06
N VAL A 73 -6.62 -6.38 -6.79
CA VAL A 73 -6.05 -7.18 -5.70
C VAL A 73 -6.73 -8.54 -5.65
N MET A 74 -5.94 -9.60 -5.83
CA MET A 74 -6.42 -10.97 -5.66
C MET A 74 -6.36 -11.37 -4.18
N TYR A 75 -5.22 -11.11 -3.53
CA TYR A 75 -4.97 -11.56 -2.17
C TYR A 75 -4.00 -10.64 -1.44
N ILE A 76 -4.22 -10.48 -0.13
CA ILE A 76 -3.32 -9.79 0.80
C ILE A 76 -3.09 -10.72 1.98
N ASP A 77 -1.82 -10.93 2.33
CA ASP A 77 -1.43 -11.65 3.52
C ASP A 77 -0.51 -10.82 4.41
N ALA A 78 -0.60 -11.03 5.71
CA ALA A 78 0.27 -10.36 6.67
C ALA A 78 1.64 -11.03 6.69
N CYS A 79 2.69 -10.22 6.76
CA CYS A 79 4.03 -10.69 7.03
C CYS A 79 4.37 -10.46 8.51
N TYR A 80 5.20 -11.33 9.08
CA TYR A 80 5.75 -11.13 10.43
C TYR A 80 6.81 -10.02 10.48
N GLU A 81 7.26 -9.52 9.33
CA GLU A 81 8.21 -8.41 9.23
C GLU A 81 7.52 -7.05 9.40
N VAL A 82 8.19 -6.15 10.12
CA VAL A 82 7.82 -4.73 10.17
C VAL A 82 8.61 -3.92 9.15
N PHE A 83 8.05 -2.81 8.69
CA PHE A 83 8.77 -1.86 7.83
C PHE A 83 9.34 -0.67 8.62
N CYS A 84 10.47 -0.15 8.15
CA CYS A 84 11.11 1.02 8.74
C CYS A 84 10.63 2.30 8.05
N LEU A 85 9.94 3.17 8.79
CA LEU A 85 9.39 4.42 8.25
C LEU A 85 10.46 5.36 7.67
N ARG A 86 11.67 5.38 8.25
CA ARG A 86 12.78 6.22 7.79
C ARG A 86 13.25 5.84 6.38
N GLU A 87 13.14 4.57 6.01
CA GLU A 87 13.51 4.07 4.69
C GLU A 87 12.47 4.44 3.63
N LEU A 88 11.21 4.58 4.05
CA LEU A 88 10.08 4.76 3.14
C LEU A 88 9.68 6.22 2.97
N VAL A 89 9.69 7.01 4.04
CA VAL A 89 9.12 8.35 4.07
C VAL A 89 10.24 9.38 4.16
N THR A 90 10.78 9.75 2.99
CA THR A 90 11.79 10.81 2.85
C THR A 90 11.18 12.19 2.58
N TRP A 91 9.86 12.26 2.37
CA TRP A 91 9.09 13.47 2.14
C TRP A 91 8.18 13.79 3.33
N LYS A 92 7.58 14.99 3.35
CA LYS A 92 6.51 15.32 4.31
C LYS A 92 5.20 14.65 3.88
N PRO A 93 4.70 13.65 4.62
CA PRO A 93 3.51 12.94 4.18
C PRO A 93 2.24 13.78 4.34
N ASN A 94 1.24 13.45 3.52
CA ASN A 94 -0.13 13.95 3.65
C ASN A 94 -1.08 12.76 3.60
N TRP A 95 -1.07 11.96 4.67
CA TRP A 95 -1.83 10.74 4.75
C TRP A 95 -3.33 10.98 4.78
N ILE A 96 -4.09 10.12 4.11
CA ILE A 96 -5.54 10.12 4.13
C ILE A 96 -6.05 9.47 5.42
N LEU A 97 -5.53 8.29 5.75
CA LEU A 97 -5.95 7.56 6.94
C LEU A 97 -5.17 8.06 8.19
N PRO A 98 -5.82 8.48 9.28
CA PRO A 98 -5.12 8.93 10.49
C PRO A 98 -4.30 7.80 11.14
N ARG A 99 -3.08 8.08 11.62
CA ARG A 99 -2.20 7.07 12.24
C ARG A 99 -1.18 7.68 13.22
N ASP A 100 -0.55 6.83 14.03
CA ASP A 100 0.49 7.21 15.00
C ASP A 100 1.87 6.62 14.63
N TRP A 101 2.53 7.27 13.69
CA TRP A 101 3.88 7.00 13.21
C TRP A 101 4.89 8.06 13.71
N GLY A 102 4.48 8.90 14.67
CA GLY A 102 5.30 9.98 15.23
C GLY A 102 5.53 11.11 14.22
N ILE A 103 6.79 11.45 13.94
CA ILE A 103 7.14 12.52 12.98
C ILE A 103 6.73 12.20 11.53
N TYR A 104 6.39 10.95 11.26
CA TYR A 104 5.94 10.46 9.96
C TYR A 104 4.42 10.28 9.88
N SER A 105 3.66 10.75 10.88
CA SER A 105 2.19 10.85 10.83
C SER A 105 1.70 12.03 10.00
#